data_AF-A0A9D6K344-F1
#
_entry.id   AF-A0A9D6K344-F1
#
_cell.length_a   1.000
_cell.length_b   1.000
_cell.length_c   1.000
_cell.angle_alpha   90.00
_cell.angle_beta   90.00
_cell.angle_gamma   90.00
#
_symmetry.space_group_name_H-M   'P 1'
#
loop_
_entity.id
_entity.type
_entity.pdbx_description
1 polymer ?
#
loop_
_entity_poly.entity_id
_entity_poly.type
_entity_poly.pdbx_seq_one_letter_code
_entity_poly.pdbx_strand_id
1 'polypeptide(L)' 'MFKNKLPIDPKKLLRNKRVIEEIGRHKWLESEIAGYDIGFEAAAEDWLKNHAAAWVAYHMSPPKTAGKRSK' A
#
# COMPACT_ATOMS: atom_id res chain seq x y z
N MET A 1 -11.74 -3.29 -12.25
CA MET A 1 -11.72 -1.80 -12.36
C MET A 1 -11.58 -1.20 -10.96
N PHE A 2 -10.41 -0.66 -10.62
CA PHE A 2 -10.04 -0.10 -9.32
C PHE A 2 -10.69 1.29 -9.07
N LYS A 3 -12.02 1.39 -9.15
CA LYS A 3 -12.73 2.66 -9.04
C LYS A 3 -12.75 3.13 -7.57
N ASN A 4 -12.10 4.27 -7.30
CA ASN A 4 -12.39 5.23 -6.21
C ASN A 4 -11.86 5.05 -4.76
N LYS A 5 -10.86 4.20 -4.45
CA LYS A 5 -10.31 4.13 -3.07
C LYS A 5 -8.94 4.77 -2.82
N LEU A 6 -8.16 5.07 -3.86
CA LEU A 6 -6.80 5.59 -3.69
C LEU A 6 -6.71 7.05 -4.16
N PRO A 7 -6.09 7.94 -3.37
CA PRO A 7 -5.87 9.33 -3.79
C PRO A 7 -4.76 9.46 -4.86
N ILE A 8 -4.08 8.35 -5.21
CA ILE A 8 -2.95 8.31 -6.13
C ILE A 8 -3.11 7.12 -7.07
N ASP A 9 -2.72 7.31 -8.33
CA ASP A 9 -2.72 6.28 -9.36
C ASP A 9 -1.88 5.03 -8.95
N PRO A 10 -2.44 3.81 -9.00
CA PRO A 10 -1.74 2.59 -8.60
C PRO A 10 -0.42 2.38 -9.36
N LYS A 11 -0.40 2.70 -10.66
CA LYS A 11 0.80 2.60 -11.49
C LYS A 11 1.92 3.53 -11.03
N LYS A 12 1.57 4.67 -10.44
CA LYS A 12 2.53 5.62 -9.86
C LYS A 12 3.10 5.09 -8.55
N LEU A 13 2.30 4.40 -7.74
CA LEU A 13 2.75 3.76 -6.51
C LEU A 13 3.75 2.63 -6.79
N LEU A 14 3.52 1.81 -7.80
CA LEU A 14 4.44 0.73 -8.19
C LEU A 14 5.81 1.22 -8.71
N ARG A 15 5.98 2.51 -8.99
CA ARG A 15 7.31 3.09 -9.31
C ARG A 15 8.12 3.42 -8.05
N ASN A 16 7.49 3.43 -6.88
CA ASN A 16 8.16 3.73 -5.63
C ASN A 16 8.81 2.47 -5.06
N LYS A 17 10.14 2.49 -4.90
CA LYS A 17 10.89 1.34 -4.35
C LYS A 17 10.35 0.88 -2.99
N ARG A 18 9.94 1.82 -2.12
CA ARG A 18 9.36 1.47 -0.81
C ARG A 18 8.05 0.71 -0.94
N VAL A 19 7.22 1.04 -1.92
CA VAL A 19 5.97 0.32 -2.20
C VAL A 19 6.27 -1.09 -2.70
N ILE A 20 7.27 -1.25 -3.57
CA ILE A 20 7.69 -2.57 -4.06
C ILE A 20 8.20 -3.46 -2.93
N GLU A 21 8.94 -2.90 -1.97
CA GLU A 21 9.39 -3.63 -0.78
C GLU A 21 8.21 -4.10 0.09
N GLU A 22 7.18 -3.25 0.29
CA GLU A 22 5.98 -3.64 1.04
C GLU A 22 5.19 -4.75 0.33
N ILE A 23 5.06 -4.66 -1.00
CA ILE A 23 4.44 -5.72 -1.80
C ILE A 23 5.24 -7.01 -1.71
N GLY A 24 6.58 -6.94 -1.70
CA GLY A 24 7.45 -8.11 -1.51
C GLY A 24 7.25 -8.78 -0.14
N ARG A 25 7.12 -8.00 0.93
CA ARG A 25 6.82 -8.54 2.27
C ARG A 25 5.43 -9.17 2.35
N HIS A 26 4.43 -8.52 1.75
CA HIS A 26 3.08 -9.05 1.67
C HIS A 26 3.04 -10.35 0.87
N LYS A 27 3.67 -10.38 -0.32
CA LYS A 27 3.82 -11.59 -1.13
C LYS A 27 4.42 -12.73 -0.33
N TRP A 28 5.50 -12.48 0.41
CA TRP A 28 6.14 -13.51 1.23
C TRP A 28 5.15 -14.06 2.25
N LEU A 29 4.52 -13.19 3.05
CA LEU A 29 3.56 -13.61 4.07
C LEU A 29 2.38 -14.43 3.49
N GLU A 30 1.79 -13.95 2.39
CA GLU A 30 0.68 -14.65 1.74
C GLU A 30 1.13 -15.98 1.13
N SER A 31 2.38 -16.08 0.64
CA SER A 31 2.92 -17.34 0.13
C SER A 31 3.13 -18.36 1.24
N GLU A 32 3.58 -17.91 2.43
CA GLU A 32 3.70 -18.77 3.62
C GLU A 32 2.33 -19.31 4.05
N ILE A 33 1.29 -18.45 4.04
CA ILE A 33 -0.08 -18.84 4.41
C ILE A 33 -0.69 -19.78 3.35
N ALA A 34 -0.46 -19.51 2.06
CA ALA A 34 -1.00 -20.30 0.97
C ALA A 34 -0.28 -21.65 0.79
N GLY A 35 0.96 -21.77 1.28
CA GLY A 35 1.81 -22.94 1.09
C GLY A 35 2.42 -23.05 -0.32
N TYR A 36 2.35 -21.98 -1.12
CA TYR A 36 2.96 -21.87 -2.44
C TYR A 36 3.23 -20.41 -2.80
N ASP A 37 4.09 -20.17 -3.79
CA ASP A 37 4.36 -18.81 -4.26
C ASP A 37 3.16 -18.23 -5.00
N ILE A 38 2.53 -17.20 -4.44
CA ILE A 38 1.35 -16.57 -5.06
C ILE A 38 1.70 -15.68 -6.27
N GLY A 39 2.99 -15.43 -6.51
CA GLY A 39 3.45 -14.53 -7.57
C GLY A 39 3.35 -13.04 -7.20
N PHE A 40 4.12 -12.22 -7.90
CA PHE A 40 4.18 -10.77 -7.63
C PHE A 40 2.92 -10.04 -8.09
N GLU A 41 2.32 -10.43 -9.21
CA GLU A 41 1.14 -9.74 -9.76
C GLU A 41 -0.07 -9.87 -8.84
N ALA A 42 -0.35 -11.09 -8.35
CA ALA A 42 -1.44 -11.34 -7.41
C ALA A 42 -1.22 -10.60 -6.08
N ALA A 43 -0.01 -10.67 -5.53
CA ALA A 43 0.35 -9.92 -4.32
C ALA A 43 0.23 -8.40 -4.50
N ALA A 44 0.65 -7.88 -5.66
CA ALA A 44 0.55 -6.45 -5.95
C ALA A 44 -0.92 -6.02 -6.08
N GLU A 45 -1.77 -6.81 -6.72
CA GLU A 45 -3.20 -6.52 -6.83
C GLU A 45 -3.87 -6.49 -5.46
N ASP A 46 -3.63 -7.51 -4.62
CA ASP A 46 -4.19 -7.57 -3.27
C ASP A 46 -3.70 -6.41 -2.41
N TRP A 47 -2.38 -6.17 -2.40
CA TRP A 47 -1.79 -5.09 -1.62
C TRP A 47 -2.31 -3.71 -2.04
N LEU A 48 -2.46 -3.45 -3.35
CA LEU A 48 -3.04 -2.22 -3.85
C LEU A 48 -4.49 -2.04 -3.42
N LYS A 49 -5.24 -3.14 -3.28
CA LYS A 49 -6.65 -3.13 -2.88
C LYS A 49 -6.83 -2.92 -1.37
N ASN A 50 -6.00 -3.56 -0.55
CA ASN A 50 -6.21 -3.65 0.90
C ASN A 50 -5.27 -2.76 1.73
N HIS A 51 -4.05 -2.50 1.26
CA HIS A 51 -2.99 -1.87 2.06
C HIS A 51 -2.56 -0.47 1.55
N ALA A 52 -2.57 -0.25 0.23
CA ALA A 52 -2.03 0.97 -0.36
C ALA A 52 -2.65 2.27 0.19
N ALA A 53 -3.95 2.28 0.50
CA ALA A 53 -4.63 3.46 1.02
C ALA A 53 -4.04 3.90 2.37
N ALA A 54 -3.86 2.96 3.30
CA ALA A 54 -3.28 3.21 4.60
C ALA A 54 -1.81 3.62 4.48
N TRP A 55 -1.06 2.94 3.60
CA TRP A 55 0.35 3.24 3.37
C TRP A 55 0.55 4.68 2.87
N VAL A 56 -0.26 5.11 1.89
CA VAL A 56 -0.22 6.48 1.35
C VAL A 56 -0.62 7.50 2.41
N ALA A 57 -1.67 7.23 3.19
CA ALA A 57 -2.10 8.13 4.26
C ALA A 57 -1.02 8.32 5.33
N TYR A 58 -0.24 7.28 5.65
CA TYR A 58 0.83 7.37 6.65
C TYR A 58 2.11 8.02 6.09
N HIS A 59 2.52 7.66 4.87
CA HIS A 59 3.82 8.04 4.32
C HIS A 59 3.80 9.28 3.43
N MET A 60 2.66 9.61 2.82
CA MET A 60 2.52 10.71 1.87
C MET A 60 1.59 11.82 2.35
N SER A 61 0.91 11.64 3.50
CA SER A 61 0.22 12.76 4.12
C SER A 61 1.26 13.70 4.73
N PRO A 62 1.14 15.03 4.52
CA PRO A 62 1.95 15.97 5.29
C PRO A 62 1.67 15.75 6.78
N PRO A 63 2.67 15.98 7.67
CA PRO A 63 2.43 15.93 9.10
C PRO A 63 1.26 16.85 9.38
N LYS A 64 0.17 16.31 9.95
CA LYS A 64 -0.91 17.15 10.44
C LYS A 64 -0.27 18.02 11.52
N THR A 65 -0.07 19.29 11.21
CA THR A 65 0.42 20.28 12.15
C THR A 65 -0.37 20.14 13.44
N ALA A 66 0.30 19.73 14.51
CA ALA A 66 -0.24 19.81 15.86
C ALA A 66 -0.51 21.30 16.15
N GLY A 67 -1.77 21.68 16.29
CA GLY A 67 -2.23 23.03 16.61
C GLY A 67 -3.60 23.28 15.99
N LYS A 68 -4.68 23.49 16.74
CA LYS A 68 -4.80 24.36 17.90
C LYS A 68 -5.56 23.67 19.02
N ARG A 69 -4.92 23.60 20.19
CA ARG A 69 -5.60 23.48 21.48
C ARG A 69 -6.35 24.80 21.66
N SER A 70 -7.65 24.83 21.36
CA SER A 70 -8.49 25.97 21.72
C SER A 70 -8.53 26.05 23.24
N LYS A 71 -8.15 27.21 23.75
CA LYS A 71 -8.20 27.61 25.15
C LYS A 71 -9.58 28.15 25.46
#